data_AF-A0A921EKG8-F1
#
_entry.id   AF-A0A921EKG8-F1
#
_cell.length_a   1.000
_cell.length_b   1.000
_cell.length_c   1.000
_cell.angle_alpha   90.00
_cell.angle_beta   90.00
_cell.angle_gamma   90.00
#
_symmetry.space_group_name_H-M   'P 1'
#
loop_
_entity.id
_entity.type
_entity.pdbx_description
1 polymer ?
#
loop_
_entity_poly.entity_id
_entity_poly.type
_entity_poly.pdbx_seq_one_letter_code
_entity_poly.pdbx_strand_id
1 'polypeptide(L)' 'AIRKYIDYYNTERTKDKLKELTPIEYRNKSLVA' A
#
# COMPACT_ATOMS: atom_id res chain seq x y z
N ALA A 1 17.69 -7.68 -0.38
CA ALA A 1 17.03 -7.18 -1.59
C ALA A 1 15.51 -7.34 -1.52
N ILE A 2 14.97 -8.57 -1.44
CA ILE A 2 13.51 -8.85 -1.49
C ILE A 2 12.70 -8.14 -0.39
N ARG A 3 13.16 -8.11 0.86
CA ARG A 3 12.43 -7.46 1.98
C ARG A 3 12.14 -5.98 1.72
N LYS A 4 13.14 -5.24 1.23
CA LYS A 4 12.97 -3.81 0.87
C LYS A 4 11.98 -3.63 -0.27
N TYR A 5 11.97 -4.56 -1.22
CA TYR A 5 11.02 -4.55 -2.33
C TYR A 5 9.59 -4.83 -1.83
N ILE A 6 9.41 -5.79 -0.92
CA ILE A 6 8.11 -6.08 -0.30
C ILE A 6 7.60 -4.86 0.48
N ASP A 7 8.44 -4.25 1.33
CA ASP A 7 8.06 -3.05 2.09
C ASP A 7 7.64 -1.92 1.15
N TYR A 8 8.45 -1.61 0.14
CA TYR A 8 8.12 -0.56 -0.82
C TYR A 8 6.74 -0.77 -1.48
N TYR A 9 6.41 -2.01 -1.87
CA TYR A 9 5.12 -2.32 -2.51
C TYR A 9 3.93 -2.30 -1.53
N ASN A 10 4.16 -2.58 -0.25
CA ASN A 10 3.10 -2.62 0.76
C ASN A 10 2.83 -1.24 1.38
N THR A 11 3.84 -0.38 1.51
CA THR A 11 3.76 0.87 2.29
C THR A 11 3.95 2.14 1.45
N GLU A 12 4.87 2.14 0.48
CA GLU A 12 5.30 3.38 -0.18
C GLU A 12 4.70 3.58 -1.58
N ARG A 13 4.49 2.49 -2.31
CA ARG A 13 4.16 2.56 -3.74
C ARG A 13 2.85 3.31 -3.97
N THR A 14 2.89 4.35 -4.81
CA THR A 14 1.68 5.00 -5.34
C THR A 14 0.79 5.62 -4.25
N LYS A 15 1.33 5.87 -3.05
CA LYS A 15 0.63 6.50 -1.92
C LYS A 15 -0.08 7.80 -2.31
N ASP A 16 0.56 8.64 -3.13
CA ASP A 16 0.01 9.91 -3.62
C ASP A 16 -1.35 9.76 -4.34
N LYS A 17 -1.63 8.59 -4.94
CA LYS A 17 -2.91 8.33 -5.63
C LYS A 17 -3.96 7.68 -4.73
N LEU A 18 -3.56 7.21 -3.55
CA LEU A 18 -4.39 6.42 -2.63
C LEU A 18 -5.01 7.26 -1.51
N LYS A 19 -5.07 8.59 -1.66
CA LYS A 19 -5.65 9.52 -0.67
C LYS A 19 -4.99 9.36 0.70
N GLU A 20 -3.65 9.41 0.72
CA GLU A 20 -2.79 9.23 1.91
C GLU A 20 -2.77 7.82 2.52
N LEU A 21 -3.47 6.84 1.96
CA LEU A 21 -3.40 5.44 2.39
C LEU A 21 -2.20 4.73 1.77
N THR A 22 -1.60 3.82 2.54
CA THR A 22 -0.67 2.84 1.98
C THR A 22 -1.41 1.83 1.09
N PRO A 23 -0.70 1.17 0.15
CA PRO A 23 -1.28 0.09 -0.67
C PRO A 23 -2.03 -0.98 0.14
N ILE A 24 -1.47 -1.43 1.28
CA ILE A 24 -2.11 -2.46 2.09
C ILE A 24 -3.39 -1.97 2.79
N GLU A 25 -3.39 -0.73 3.29
CA GLU A 25 -4.58 -0.12 3.91
C GLU A 25 -5.70 0.10 2.89
N TYR A 26 -5.36 0.59 1.69
CA TYR A 26 -6.32 0.77 0.62
C TYR A 26 -6.97 -0.55 0.21
N ARG A 27 -6.18 -1.64 0.10
CA ARG A 27 -6.69 -2.98 -0.19
C ARG A 27 -7.64 -3.46 0.90
N ASN A 28 -7.24 -3.34 2.17
CA ASN A 28 -8.06 -3.78 3.30
C ASN A 28 -9.38 -3.02 3.37
N LYS A 29 -9.36 -1.70 3.12
CA LYS A 29 -10.59 -0.90 3.06
C LYS A 29 -11.54 -1.36 1.96
N SER A 30 -11.00 -1.71 0.78
CA SER A 30 -11.80 -2.17 -0.35
C SER A 30 -12.43 -3.54 -0.15
N LEU A 31 -11.88 -4.37 0.76
CA LEU A 31 -12.40 -5.70 1.09
C LEU A 31 -13.52 -5.66 2.14
N VAL A 32 -13.65 -4.55 2.87
CA VAL A 32 -14.66 -4.36 3.93
C VAL A 32 -15.85 -3.50 3.45
N ALA A 33 -15.66 -2.73 2.37
CA ALA A 33 -16.71 -1.92 1.73
C ALA A 33 -17.59 -2.76 0.79
#